data_AF-A0A7G8F1Z3-F1
#
_entry.id   AF-A0A7G8F1Z3-F1
#
_cell.length_a   1.000
_cell.length_b   1.000
_cell.length_c   1.000
_cell.angle_alpha   90.00
_cell.angle_beta   90.00
_cell.angle_gamma   90.00
#
_symmetry.space_group_name_H-M   'P 1'
#
loop_
_entity.id
_entity.type
_entity.pdbx_description
1 polymer ?
#
loop_
_entity_poly.entity_id
_entity_poly.type
_entity_poly.pdbx_seq_one_letter_code
_entity_poly.pdbx_strand_id
1 'polypeptide(L)'
;MSGDFSPMSISSQDLTQQLSGQLHLVSEIAESLTLRLLALEERFNELSERSESVEPEQADDSDSFLLLADSSDRLEQLRGLLNERAEVEAQVEVPRLEAVTDSYMAPDDVLDESENFELEQTVYVNDSQEPPTDTVDQGIEQIDDLLSA
;
A
#
# COMPACT_ATOMS: atom_id res chain seq x y z
N MET A 1 -54.83 -41.55 -13.78
CA MET A 1 -54.07 -41.90 -12.57
C MET A 1 -53.73 -40.60 -11.87
N SER A 2 -54.55 -40.21 -10.91
CA SER A 2 -54.32 -39.00 -10.11
C SER A 2 -53.37 -39.40 -8.99
N GLY A 3 -52.13 -38.93 -9.05
CA GLY A 3 -51.20 -39.05 -7.94
C GLY A 3 -51.63 -38.06 -6.86
N ASP A 4 -52.13 -38.58 -5.75
CA ASP A 4 -52.41 -37.80 -4.54
C ASP A 4 -51.09 -37.21 -4.02
N PHE A 5 -50.86 -35.92 -4.28
CA PHE A 5 -49.87 -35.15 -3.54
C PHE A 5 -50.53 -34.71 -2.23
N SER A 6 -50.45 -35.56 -1.21
CA SER A 6 -50.70 -35.13 0.16
C SER A 6 -49.68 -34.05 0.52
N PRO A 7 -50.09 -32.84 0.97
CA PRO A 7 -49.16 -31.88 1.51
C PRO A 7 -48.54 -32.52 2.76
N MET A 8 -47.22 -32.61 2.78
CA MET A 8 -46.46 -33.08 3.93
C MET A 8 -46.67 -32.06 5.05
N SER A 9 -47.72 -32.24 5.85
CA SER A 9 -48.00 -31.42 7.02
C SER A 9 -46.85 -31.63 8.00
N ILE A 10 -45.86 -30.75 7.92
CA ILE A 10 -44.71 -30.70 8.83
C ILE A 10 -45.28 -30.63 10.24
N SER A 11 -44.92 -31.59 11.09
CA SER A 11 -45.40 -31.61 12.47
C SER A 11 -44.84 -30.38 13.19
N SER A 12 -45.62 -29.76 14.09
CA SER A 12 -45.11 -28.68 14.94
C SER A 12 -43.85 -29.11 15.72
N GLN A 13 -43.70 -30.41 15.98
CA GLN A 13 -42.51 -30.99 16.61
C GLN A 13 -41.28 -31.03 15.68
N ASP A 14 -41.48 -31.22 14.37
CA ASP A 14 -40.39 -31.17 13.39
C ASP A 14 -39.91 -29.73 13.22
N LEU A 15 -40.85 -28.78 13.21
CA LEU A 15 -40.54 -27.34 13.14
C LEU A 15 -39.74 -26.88 14.37
N THR A 16 -40.10 -27.32 15.59
CA THR A 16 -39.37 -26.93 16.79
C THR A 16 -37.96 -27.53 16.83
N GLN A 17 -37.77 -28.77 16.37
CA GLN A 17 -36.44 -29.36 16.20
C GLN A 17 -35.61 -28.61 15.17
N GLN A 18 -36.20 -28.23 14.04
CA GLN A 18 -35.52 -27.43 13.02
C GLN A 18 -35.08 -26.07 13.57
N LEU A 19 -35.95 -25.36 14.28
CA LEU A 19 -35.63 -24.07 14.90
C LEU A 19 -34.55 -24.22 15.98
N SER A 20 -34.60 -25.29 16.77
CA SER A 20 -33.57 -25.61 17.76
C SER A 20 -32.21 -25.84 17.09
N GLY A 21 -32.17 -26.58 15.97
CA GLY A 21 -30.95 -26.79 15.20
C GLY A 21 -30.42 -25.51 14.58
N GLN A 22 -31.30 -24.67 14.04
CA GLN A 22 -30.92 -23.35 13.51
C GLN A 22 -30.36 -22.43 14.61
N LEU A 23 -30.98 -22.41 15.79
CA LEU A 23 -30.51 -21.62 16.93
C LEU A 23 -29.12 -22.10 17.39
N HIS A 24 -28.90 -23.41 17.43
CA HIS A 24 -27.61 -23.97 17.78
C HIS A 24 -26.52 -23.55 16.78
N LEU A 25 -26.79 -23.68 15.48
CA LEU A 25 -25.85 -23.25 14.44
C LEU A 25 -25.56 -21.74 14.53
N VAL A 26 -26.58 -20.91 14.77
CA VAL A 26 -26.39 -19.46 14.97
C VAL A 26 -25.51 -19.19 16.19
N SER A 27 -25.65 -19.98 17.26
CA SER A 27 -24.79 -19.88 18.45
C SER A 27 -23.34 -20.24 18.13
N GLU A 28 -23.10 -21.32 17.38
CA GLU A 28 -21.74 -21.70 16.95
C GLU A 28 -21.11 -20.65 16.04
N ILE A 29 -21.89 -20.08 15.12
CA ILE A 29 -21.44 -18.99 14.25
C ILE A 29 -21.08 -17.76 15.10
N ALA A 30 -21.92 -17.39 16.07
CA ALA A 30 -21.68 -16.25 16.94
C ALA A 30 -20.40 -16.44 17.78
N GLU A 31 -20.16 -17.64 18.31
CA GLU A 31 -18.94 -17.98 19.04
C GLU A 31 -17.71 -17.87 18.13
N SER A 32 -17.76 -18.46 16.93
CA SER A 32 -16.66 -18.38 15.96
C SER A 32 -16.34 -16.94 15.56
N LEU A 33 -17.37 -16.11 15.34
CA LEU A 33 -17.20 -14.70 15.02
C LEU A 33 -16.62 -13.92 16.20
N THR A 34 -17.03 -14.21 17.43
CA THR A 34 -16.50 -13.57 18.63
C THR A 34 -15.00 -13.83 18.76
N LEU A 35 -14.56 -15.08 18.58
CA LEU A 35 -13.13 -15.43 18.62
C LEU A 35 -12.34 -14.74 17.50
N ARG A 36 -12.90 -14.65 16.28
CA ARG A 36 -12.25 -13.95 15.17
C ARG A 36 -12.15 -12.44 15.39
N LEU A 37 -13.15 -11.82 16.03
CA LEU A 37 -13.13 -10.40 16.39
C LEU A 37 -12.03 -10.12 17.42
N LEU A 38 -11.91 -10.95 18.46
CA LEU A 38 -10.84 -10.82 19.45
C LEU A 38 -9.45 -10.92 18.81
N ALA A 39 -9.24 -11.90 17.91
CA ALA A 39 -7.97 -12.04 17.19
C ALA A 39 -7.68 -10.85 16.24
N LEU A 40 -8.71 -10.22 15.67
CA LEU A 40 -8.57 -9.01 14.86
C LEU A 40 -8.23 -7.78 15.71
N GLU A 41 -8.85 -7.64 16.88
CA GLU A 41 -8.57 -6.56 17.83
C GLU A 41 -7.12 -6.62 18.33
N GLU A 42 -6.61 -7.81 18.66
CA GLU A 42 -5.22 -8.02 19.05
C GLU A 42 -4.25 -7.58 17.96
N ARG A 43 -4.42 -8.09 16.73
CA ARG A 43 -3.59 -7.71 15.58
C ARG A 43 -3.68 -6.21 15.24
N PHE A 44 -4.85 -5.61 15.44
CA PHE A 44 -5.01 -4.17 15.24
C PHE A 44 -4.21 -3.38 16.27
N ASN A 45 -4.25 -3.77 17.54
CA ASN A 45 -3.45 -3.13 18.59
C ASN A 45 -1.95 -3.26 18.32
N GLU A 46 -1.47 -4.45 17.93
CA GLU A 46 -0.07 -4.66 17.54
C GLU A 46 0.36 -3.74 16.39
N LEU A 47 -0.47 -3.62 15.35
CA LEU A 47 -0.21 -2.71 14.23
C LEU A 47 -0.27 -1.24 14.64
N SER A 48 -1.19 -0.89 15.55
CA SER A 48 -1.31 0.46 16.09
C SER A 48 -0.07 0.85 16.87
N GLU A 49 0.39 -0.01 17.78
CA GLU A 49 1.63 0.18 18.54
C GLU A 49 2.86 0.25 17.63
N ARG A 50 2.91 -0.60 16.59
CA ARG A 50 3.97 -0.53 15.57
C ARG A 50 3.93 0.80 14.80
N SER A 51 2.74 1.31 14.47
CA SER A 51 2.63 2.59 13.77
C SER A 51 2.95 3.80 14.65
N GLU A 52 2.69 3.71 15.95
CA GLU A 52 3.05 4.75 16.93
C GLU A 52 4.56 4.72 17.26
N SER A 53 5.18 3.55 17.23
CA SER A 53 6.63 3.38 17.44
C SER A 53 7.48 3.63 16.20
N VAL A 54 6.88 3.58 15.01
CA VAL A 54 7.50 4.14 13.80
C VAL A 54 7.32 5.65 13.88
N GLU A 55 8.23 6.32 14.61
CA GLU A 55 8.49 7.73 14.33
C GLU A 55 8.78 7.83 12.83
N PRO A 56 8.24 8.85 12.12
CA PRO A 56 8.72 9.10 10.78
C PRO A 56 10.23 9.23 10.91
N GLU A 57 10.96 8.34 10.24
CA GLU A 57 12.39 8.43 10.12
C GLU A 57 12.63 9.87 9.64
N GLN A 58 13.06 10.76 10.54
CA GLN A 58 13.71 11.99 10.14
C GLN A 58 15.02 11.48 9.55
N ALA A 59 14.93 10.99 8.30
CA ALA A 59 16.05 10.88 7.41
C ALA A 59 16.81 12.17 7.60
N ASP A 60 18.11 12.07 7.88
CA ASP A 60 18.99 13.13 8.33
C ASP A 60 18.92 14.34 7.38
N ASP A 61 17.82 15.10 7.50
CA ASP A 61 17.39 16.10 6.54
C ASP A 61 18.41 17.24 6.58
N SER A 62 19.22 17.30 7.63
CA SER A 62 20.43 18.10 7.78
C SER A 62 21.26 18.14 6.49
N ASP A 63 21.56 16.99 5.90
CA ASP A 63 22.37 16.91 4.67
C ASP A 63 21.57 17.38 3.44
N SER A 64 20.27 17.08 3.40
CA SER A 64 19.36 17.55 2.35
C SER A 64 19.18 19.08 2.38
N PHE A 65 19.04 19.66 3.57
CA PHE A 65 18.93 21.09 3.83
C PHE A 65 20.25 21.81 3.50
N LEU A 66 21.39 21.22 3.81
CA LEU A 66 22.71 21.74 3.43
C LEU A 66 22.87 21.79 1.91
N LEU A 67 22.47 20.73 1.19
CA LEU A 67 22.50 20.69 -0.28
C LEU A 67 21.52 21.70 -0.90
N LEU A 68 20.35 21.90 -0.30
CA LEU A 68 19.38 22.92 -0.71
C LEU A 68 19.93 24.34 -0.53
N ALA A 69 20.62 24.61 0.57
CA ALA A 69 21.25 25.91 0.83
C ALA A 69 22.37 26.19 -0.19
N ASP A 70 23.26 25.22 -0.44
CA ASP A 70 24.33 25.36 -1.45
C ASP A 70 23.76 25.57 -2.87
N SER A 71 22.71 24.82 -3.23
CA SER A 71 21.99 24.98 -4.50
C SER A 71 21.37 26.38 -4.62
N SER A 72 20.81 26.91 -3.53
CA SER A 72 20.24 28.27 -3.48
C SER A 72 21.32 29.33 -3.73
N ASP A 73 22.45 29.24 -3.04
CA ASP A 73 23.56 30.19 -3.20
C ASP A 73 24.12 30.17 -4.63
N ARG A 74 24.24 28.97 -5.22
CA ARG A 74 24.68 28.80 -6.60
C ARG A 74 23.69 29.37 -7.61
N LEU A 75 22.38 29.23 -7.36
CA LEU A 75 21.34 29.85 -8.20
C LEU A 75 21.39 31.37 -8.12
N GLU A 76 21.65 31.95 -6.94
CA GLU A 76 21.84 33.38 -6.76
C GLU A 76 23.06 33.90 -7.55
N GLN A 77 24.19 33.18 -7.49
CA GLN A 77 25.39 33.51 -8.27
C GLN A 77 25.12 33.45 -9.78
N LEU A 78 24.43 32.41 -10.26
CA LEU A 78 24.06 32.29 -11.68
C LEU A 78 23.12 33.41 -12.12
N ARG A 79 22.17 33.81 -11.28
CA ARG A 79 21.32 34.98 -11.55
C ARG A 79 22.14 36.27 -11.62
N GLY A 80 23.11 36.45 -10.74
CA GLY A 80 24.04 37.57 -10.77
C GLY A 80 24.80 37.65 -12.10
N LEU A 81 25.40 36.53 -12.54
CA LEU A 81 26.14 36.46 -13.80
C LEU A 81 25.26 36.65 -15.04
N LEU A 82 24.03 36.12 -15.04
CA LEU A 82 23.08 36.32 -16.13
C LEU A 82 22.66 37.79 -16.23
N ASN A 83 22.44 38.45 -15.10
CA ASN A 83 22.11 39.87 -15.06
C ASN A 83 23.30 40.75 -15.47
N GLU A 84 24.52 40.43 -15.04
CA GLU A 84 25.74 41.11 -15.46
C GLU A 84 26.00 40.94 -16.96
N ARG A 85 25.79 39.74 -17.50
CA ARG A 85 25.84 39.50 -18.95
C ARG A 85 24.76 40.26 -19.71
N ALA A 86 23.55 40.36 -19.16
CA ALA A 86 22.49 41.16 -19.75
C ALA A 86 22.83 42.66 -19.76
N GLU A 87 23.50 43.18 -18.73
CA GLU A 87 24.00 44.56 -18.69
C GLU A 87 25.15 44.81 -19.69
N VAL A 88 25.98 43.79 -19.97
CA VAL A 88 27.06 43.85 -20.97
C VAL A 88 26.52 43.65 -22.41
N GLU A 89 25.51 42.81 -22.61
CA GLU A 89 24.84 42.59 -23.91
C GLU A 89 23.82 43.67 -24.26
N ALA A 90 23.36 44.49 -23.31
CA ALA A 90 22.49 45.64 -23.57
C ALA A 90 23.14 46.72 -24.47
N GLN A 91 24.43 46.60 -24.82
CA GLN A 91 25.11 47.47 -25.79
C GLN A 91 25.25 46.86 -27.20
N VAL A 92 24.77 45.65 -27.46
CA VAL A 92 24.80 45.04 -28.79
C VAL A 92 23.37 44.88 -29.31
N GLU A 93 23.00 45.69 -30.31
CA GLU A 93 21.75 45.56 -31.07
C GLU A 93 21.54 44.11 -31.52
N VAL A 94 20.57 43.44 -30.91
CA VAL A 94 20.11 42.12 -31.36
C VAL A 94 19.32 42.32 -32.66
N PRO A 95 19.67 41.67 -33.78
CA PRO A 95 18.87 41.74 -34.99
C PRO A 95 17.50 41.10 -34.71
N ARG A 96 16.43 41.89 -34.86
CA ARG A 96 15.05 41.43 -34.66
C ARG A 96 14.72 40.39 -35.72
N LEU A 97 14.45 39.16 -35.29
CA LEU A 97 13.87 38.11 -36.12
C LEU A 97 12.38 38.45 -36.39
N GLU A 98 12.03 38.58 -37.67
CA GLU A 98 10.66 38.74 -38.12
C GLU A 98 9.80 37.52 -37.74
N ALA A 99 8.68 37.77 -37.08
CA ALA A 99 7.72 36.74 -36.73
C ALA A 99 7.00 36.26 -38.00
N VAL A 100 7.31 35.04 -38.44
CA VAL A 100 6.51 34.31 -39.41
C VAL A 100 5.20 33.93 -38.72
N THR A 101 4.10 34.53 -39.17
CA THR A 101 2.76 34.19 -38.71
C THR A 101 2.23 33.04 -39.55
N ASP A 102 2.31 31.82 -39.02
CA ASP A 102 1.54 30.70 -39.56
C ASP A 102 0.07 30.86 -39.16
N SER A 103 -0.69 31.45 -40.07
CA SER A 103 -2.15 31.42 -40.04
C SER A 103 -2.60 30.02 -40.46
N TYR A 104 -3.00 29.17 -39.50
CA TYR A 104 -3.82 28.01 -39.80
C TYR A 104 -5.08 28.00 -38.93
N MET A 105 -6.20 27.94 -39.66
CA MET A 105 -7.55 27.80 -39.16
C MET A 105 -7.74 26.49 -38.39
N ALA A 106 -8.75 26.54 -37.53
CA ALA A 106 -9.34 25.52 -36.66
C ALA A 106 -9.37 24.05 -37.17
N PRO A 107 -9.54 23.09 -36.23
CA PRO A 107 -9.05 21.73 -36.32
C PRO A 107 -10.06 20.78 -36.95
N ASP A 108 -9.57 19.83 -37.73
CA ASP A 108 -10.19 18.52 -37.82
C ASP A 108 -9.17 17.48 -38.32
N ASP A 109 -9.40 16.23 -37.92
CA ASP A 109 -8.84 14.99 -38.47
C ASP A 109 -7.45 14.48 -37.98
N VAL A 110 -7.56 13.64 -36.94
CA VAL A 110 -7.02 12.27 -36.74
C VAL A 110 -5.59 11.88 -37.17
N LEU A 111 -5.05 10.96 -36.35
CA LEU A 111 -3.92 10.03 -36.54
C LEU A 111 -2.56 10.66 -36.26
N ASP A 112 -1.59 10.01 -35.63
CA ASP A 112 -1.38 8.70 -35.01
C ASP A 112 0.10 8.80 -34.64
N GLU A 113 0.51 8.58 -33.39
CA GLU A 113 1.79 7.92 -33.09
C GLU A 113 1.70 7.36 -31.68
N SER A 114 1.34 6.09 -31.65
CA SER A 114 1.41 5.22 -30.49
C SER A 114 2.88 4.97 -30.14
N GLU A 115 3.48 5.77 -29.26
CA GLU A 115 4.79 5.46 -28.69
C GLU A 115 4.68 4.17 -27.85
N ASN A 116 5.20 3.07 -28.41
CA ASN A 116 5.38 1.80 -27.72
C ASN A 116 6.47 1.96 -26.66
N PHE A 117 6.08 2.26 -25.42
CA PHE A 117 6.95 2.10 -24.26
C PHE A 117 7.10 0.61 -23.95
N GLU A 118 8.15 -0.01 -24.46
CA GLU A 118 8.56 -1.38 -24.09
C GLU A 118 9.11 -1.35 -22.66
N LEU A 119 8.20 -1.46 -21.68
CA LEU A 119 8.51 -1.53 -20.26
C LEU A 119 9.25 -2.85 -19.98
N GLU A 120 10.55 -2.75 -19.74
CA GLU A 120 11.38 -3.88 -19.30
C GLU A 120 10.79 -4.50 -18.01
N GLN A 121 10.53 -5.81 -18.06
CA GLN A 121 9.87 -6.54 -16.98
C GLN A 121 10.80 -6.71 -15.78
N THR A 122 10.54 -5.96 -14.70
CA THR A 122 11.24 -6.13 -13.42
C THR A 122 10.78 -7.40 -12.71
N VAL A 123 11.71 -8.33 -12.41
CA VAL A 123 11.45 -9.53 -11.61
C VAL A 123 11.62 -9.20 -10.14
N TYR A 124 10.54 -9.34 -9.36
CA TYR A 124 10.61 -9.22 -7.90
C TYR A 124 11.10 -10.53 -7.29
N VAL A 125 12.29 -10.51 -6.71
CA VAL A 125 12.85 -11.65 -5.97
C VAL A 125 12.43 -11.51 -4.52
N ASN A 126 11.68 -12.50 -4.02
CA ASN A 126 11.33 -12.59 -2.61
C ASN A 126 12.58 -13.00 -1.81
N ASP A 127 13.28 -12.03 -1.22
CA ASP A 127 14.40 -12.31 -0.33
C ASP A 127 13.82 -12.77 1.01
N SER A 128 13.78 -14.08 1.25
CA SER A 128 13.29 -14.65 2.50
C SER A 128 14.22 -14.21 3.64
N GLN A 129 13.86 -13.13 4.33
CA GLN A 129 14.43 -12.73 5.61
C GLN A 129 13.93 -13.66 6.72
N GLU A 130 14.25 -14.96 6.62
CA GLU A 130 14.00 -15.90 7.71
C GLU A 130 15.11 -15.73 8.76
N PRO A 131 14.81 -15.32 10.01
CA PRO A 131 15.82 -15.21 11.04
C PRO A 131 16.42 -16.59 11.33
N PRO A 132 17.72 -16.70 11.65
CA PRO A 132 18.33 -17.97 11.98
C PRO A 132 17.61 -18.55 13.20
N THR A 133 17.05 -19.76 13.06
CA THR A 133 16.55 -20.54 14.19
C THR A 133 17.70 -20.81 15.13
N ASP A 134 17.78 -20.03 16.21
CA ASP A 134 18.70 -20.27 17.31
C ASP A 134 18.43 -21.65 17.90
N THR A 135 19.49 -22.44 17.87
CA THR A 135 19.63 -23.76 18.44
C THR A 135 19.48 -23.73 19.96
N VAL A 136 18.29 -23.92 20.52
CA VAL A 136 18.11 -24.38 21.91
C VAL A 136 16.82 -25.18 22.07
N ASP A 137 16.82 -26.45 21.65
CA ASP A 137 15.93 -27.47 22.24
C ASP A 137 16.73 -28.74 22.54
N GLN A 138 17.64 -28.60 23.49
CA GLN A 138 18.17 -29.71 24.29
C GLN A 138 17.86 -29.34 25.75
N GLY A 139 16.65 -29.63 26.23
CA GLY A 139 16.39 -29.36 27.66
C GLY A 139 15.00 -29.58 28.23
N ILE A 140 13.96 -29.94 27.47
CA ILE A 140 12.59 -30.02 28.04
C ILE A 140 12.13 -31.46 28.33
N GLU A 141 12.88 -32.49 27.92
CA GLU A 141 12.49 -33.90 28.18
C GLU A 141 12.91 -34.48 29.55
N GLN A 142 13.52 -33.71 30.47
CA GLN A 142 13.94 -34.23 31.80
C GLN A 142 13.17 -33.69 33.01
N ILE A 143 12.18 -32.81 32.81
CA ILE A 143 11.47 -32.18 33.93
C ILE A 143 10.24 -33.01 34.38
N ASP A 144 9.77 -33.95 33.55
CA ASP A 144 8.53 -34.71 33.81
C ASP A 144 8.70 -35.90 34.77
N ASP A 145 9.93 -36.36 35.02
CA ASP A 145 10.21 -37.51 35.91
C ASP A 145 10.38 -37.15 37.40
N LEU A 146 10.35 -35.86 37.77
CA LEU A 146 10.55 -35.41 39.17
C LEU A 146 9.26 -35.05 39.92
N LEU A 147 8.08 -35.26 39.33
CA LEU A 147 6.77 -35.01 39.96
C LEU A 147 5.95 -36.26 40.28
N SER A 148 6.53 -37.46 40.10
CA SER A 148 5.90 -38.73 40.46
C SER A 148 6.76 -39.57 41.42
N ALA A 149 7.02 -39.09 42.63
CA ALA A 149 7.40 -39.92 43.80
C ALA A 149 7.22 -39.18 45.14
#